data_AF-A0A2V5YEQ3-F1
#
_entry.id   AF-A0A2V5YEQ3-F1
#
_cell.length_a   1.000
_cell.length_b   1.000
_cell.length_c   1.000
_cell.angle_alpha   90.00
_cell.angle_beta   90.00
_cell.angle_gamma   90.00
#
_symmetry.space_group_name_H-M   'P 1'
#
loop_
_entity.id
_entity.type
_entity.pdbx_description
1 polymer ?
#
loop_
_entity_poly.entity_id
_entity_poly.type
_entity_poly.pdbx_seq_one_letter_code
_entity_poly.pdbx_strand_id
1 'polypeptide(L)'
;NFFSSVLLVAAWGWFLYEGVIDPLGGINSLWPLFGLANQLLSVVALCLGTTLLIKMGKSKYLFVTLVPLCFMCAVTFSAGYLKVFSPDPRLGFLSGAQSLLSQAAAVTDPVKAAPLARQANIWRFDAFVAVFFLVLVLLIVLGSARQWWQLIRGTKRVVLHESEFVPLTPAQLAQL
;
A
#
# COMPACT_ATOMS: atom_id res chain seq x y z
N ASN A 1 -2.41 -26.78 9.27
CA ASN A 1 -3.57 -25.85 9.31
C ASN A 1 -3.88 -25.37 10.72
N PHE A 2 -4.34 -26.21 11.65
CA PHE A 2 -4.72 -25.74 13.01
C PHE A 2 -3.61 -24.99 13.76
N PHE A 3 -2.41 -25.56 13.85
CA PHE A 3 -1.26 -24.91 14.52
C PHE A 3 -0.89 -23.56 13.87
N SER A 4 -0.87 -23.51 12.53
CA SER A 4 -0.60 -22.29 11.76
C SER A 4 -1.67 -21.22 12.00
N SER A 5 -2.95 -21.61 12.07
CA SER A 5 -4.06 -20.69 12.37
C SER A 5 -3.95 -20.13 13.78
N VAL A 6 -3.63 -20.95 14.78
CA VAL A 6 -3.44 -20.50 16.17
C VAL A 6 -2.29 -19.51 16.25
N LEU A 7 -1.15 -19.81 15.62
CA LEU A 7 -0.01 -18.89 15.59
C LEU A 7 -0.35 -17.55 14.94
N LEU A 8 -1.06 -17.56 13.81
CA LEU A 8 -1.42 -16.34 13.09
C LEU A 8 -2.37 -15.46 13.93
N VAL A 9 -3.39 -16.07 14.55
CA VAL A 9 -4.35 -15.36 15.40
C VAL A 9 -3.66 -14.82 16.65
N ALA A 10 -2.79 -15.60 17.29
CA ALA A 10 -2.03 -15.16 18.46
C ALA A 10 -1.07 -14.00 18.11
N ALA A 11 -0.39 -14.07 16.96
CA ALA A 11 0.50 -13.00 16.50
C ALA A 11 -0.26 -11.69 16.23
N TRP A 12 -1.44 -11.77 15.59
CA TRP A 12 -2.31 -10.60 15.40
C TRP A 12 -2.85 -10.06 16.73
N GLY A 13 -3.23 -10.93 17.66
CA GLY A 13 -3.68 -10.56 18.99
C GLY A 13 -2.59 -9.83 19.78
N TRP A 14 -1.37 -10.35 19.76
CA TRP A 14 -0.19 -9.72 20.38
C TRP A 14 0.09 -8.34 19.78
N PHE A 15 0.09 -8.25 18.44
CA PHE A 15 0.34 -6.99 17.73
C PHE A 15 -0.70 -5.91 18.06
N LEU A 16 -1.98 -6.27 18.16
CA LEU A 16 -3.03 -5.35 18.61
C LEU A 16 -2.87 -4.94 20.07
N TYR A 17 -2.52 -5.88 20.96
CA TYR A 17 -2.30 -5.61 22.38
C TYR A 17 -1.17 -4.59 22.60
N GLU A 18 -0.03 -4.79 21.94
CA GLU A 18 1.10 -3.84 21.95
C GLU A 18 0.67 -2.47 21.43
N GLY A 19 -0.12 -2.42 20.35
CA GLY A 19 -0.65 -1.18 19.80
C GLY A 19 -1.56 -0.40 20.76
N VAL A 20 -2.32 -1.09 21.62
CA VAL A 20 -3.22 -0.48 22.61
C VAL A 20 -2.46 0.03 23.84
N ILE A 21 -1.47 -0.72 24.31
CA ILE A 21 -0.79 -0.42 25.58
C ILE A 21 0.29 0.65 25.43
N ASP A 22 0.82 0.88 24.23
CA ASP A 22 1.81 1.94 24.00
C ASP A 22 1.20 3.34 24.23
N PRO A 23 1.60 4.04 25.31
CA PRO A 23 1.05 5.36 25.65
C PRO A 23 1.51 6.47 24.68
N LEU A 24 2.49 6.19 23.81
CA LEU A 24 3.08 7.15 22.86
C LEU A 24 2.48 7.04 21.46
N GLY A 25 1.47 6.17 21.28
CA GLY A 25 0.62 6.17 20.08
C GLY A 25 0.87 5.02 19.12
N GLY A 26 0.99 3.78 19.61
CA GLY A 26 1.05 2.57 18.78
C GLY A 26 -0.09 2.49 17.77
N ILE A 27 -1.35 2.43 18.22
CA ILE A 27 -2.54 2.41 17.35
C ILE A 27 -2.64 3.63 16.42
N ASN A 28 -2.30 4.83 16.93
CA ASN A 28 -2.45 6.07 16.18
C ASN A 28 -1.44 6.20 15.03
N SER A 29 -0.27 5.56 15.11
CA SER A 29 0.68 5.47 13.99
C SER A 29 0.34 4.32 13.04
N LEU A 30 -0.05 3.16 13.58
CA LEU A 30 -0.31 1.95 12.81
C LEU A 30 -1.49 2.07 11.83
N TRP A 31 -2.61 2.66 12.27
CA TRP A 31 -3.80 2.78 11.42
C TRP A 31 -3.57 3.56 10.13
N PRO A 32 -2.94 4.75 10.16
CA PRO A 32 -2.56 5.46 8.94
C PRO A 32 -1.67 4.65 7.99
N LEU A 33 -0.72 3.87 8.53
CA LEU A 33 0.17 3.01 7.74
C LEU A 33 -0.60 1.88 7.05
N PHE A 34 -1.52 1.20 7.75
CA PHE A 34 -2.40 0.20 7.14
C PHE A 34 -3.29 0.79 6.05
N GLY A 35 -3.84 1.98 6.29
CA GLY A 35 -4.65 2.70 5.31
C GLY A 35 -3.86 2.99 4.03
N LEU A 36 -2.64 3.53 4.16
CA LEU A 36 -1.75 3.78 3.03
C LEU A 36 -1.39 2.49 2.28
N ALA A 37 -1.02 1.42 2.99
CA ALA A 37 -0.66 0.14 2.38
C ALA A 37 -1.81 -0.46 1.55
N ASN A 38 -3.05 -0.40 2.07
CA ASN A 38 -4.22 -0.91 1.35
C ASN A 38 -4.53 -0.10 0.10
N GLN A 39 -4.36 1.21 0.15
CA GLN A 39 -4.56 2.06 -1.02
C GLN A 39 -3.50 1.80 -2.08
N LEU A 40 -2.24 1.62 -1.68
CA LEU A 40 -1.14 1.25 -2.58
C LEU A 40 -1.36 -0.12 -3.22
N LEU A 41 -1.85 -1.10 -2.47
CA LEU A 41 -2.25 -2.40 -3.01
C LEU A 41 -3.38 -2.27 -4.04
N SER A 42 -4.36 -1.39 -3.77
CA SER A 42 -5.45 -1.11 -4.70
C SER A 42 -4.94 -0.51 -6.02
N VAL A 43 -3.97 0.40 -5.96
CA VAL A 43 -3.32 0.96 -7.15
C VAL A 43 -2.65 -0.15 -7.98
N VAL A 44 -1.89 -1.05 -7.34
CA VAL A 44 -1.23 -2.16 -8.03
C VAL A 44 -2.25 -3.12 -8.65
N ALA A 45 -3.32 -3.46 -7.93
CA ALA A 45 -4.39 -4.32 -8.44
C ALA A 45 -5.10 -3.71 -9.66
N LEU A 46 -5.37 -2.41 -9.63
CA LEU A 46 -5.95 -1.69 -10.76
C LEU A 46 -5.00 -1.63 -11.96
N CYS A 47 -3.69 -1.40 -11.74
CA CYS A 47 -2.69 -1.51 -12.80
C CYS A 47 -2.65 -2.90 -13.45
N LEU A 48 -2.70 -3.97 -12.64
CA LEU A 48 -2.77 -5.33 -13.15
C LEU A 48 -4.05 -5.54 -13.98
N GLY A 49 -5.20 -5.12 -13.46
CA GLY A 49 -6.49 -5.21 -14.14
C GLY A 49 -6.51 -4.49 -15.48
N THR A 50 -5.99 -3.26 -15.55
CA THR A 50 -5.83 -2.52 -16.81
C THR A 50 -4.92 -3.28 -17.78
N THR A 51 -3.81 -3.84 -17.31
CA THR A 51 -2.89 -4.63 -18.13
C THR A 51 -3.56 -5.85 -18.74
N LEU A 52 -4.37 -6.58 -17.96
CA LEU A 52 -5.09 -7.75 -18.43
C LEU A 52 -6.15 -7.38 -19.49
N LEU A 53 -6.92 -6.31 -19.27
CA LEU A 53 -7.91 -5.85 -20.25
C LEU A 53 -7.29 -5.48 -21.61
N ILE A 54 -6.10 -4.85 -21.60
CA ILE A 54 -5.37 -4.54 -22.83
C ILE A 54 -4.93 -5.82 -23.53
N LYS A 55 -4.38 -6.79 -22.78
CA LYS A 55 -3.95 -8.08 -23.35
C LYS A 55 -5.13 -8.89 -23.93
N MET A 56 -6.32 -8.79 -23.34
CA MET A 56 -7.53 -9.42 -23.86
C MET A 56 -8.16 -8.69 -25.06
N GLY A 57 -7.57 -7.58 -25.53
CA GLY A 57 -8.13 -6.77 -26.61
C GLY A 57 -9.43 -6.03 -26.25
N LYS A 58 -9.79 -5.97 -24.96
CA LYS A 58 -11.03 -5.36 -24.44
C LYS A 58 -10.85 -3.86 -24.17
N SER A 59 -10.30 -3.13 -25.14
CA SER A 59 -9.94 -1.70 -24.99
C SER A 59 -11.12 -0.80 -24.63
N LYS A 60 -12.35 -1.15 -25.04
CA LYS A 60 -13.58 -0.42 -24.69
C LYS A 60 -13.86 -0.36 -23.18
N TYR A 61 -13.35 -1.30 -22.39
CA TYR A 61 -13.59 -1.37 -20.94
C TYR A 61 -12.46 -0.75 -20.11
N LEU A 62 -11.44 -0.16 -20.75
CA LEU A 62 -10.28 0.40 -20.04
C LEU A 62 -10.66 1.47 -19.03
N PHE A 63 -11.68 2.28 -19.33
CA PHE A 63 -12.16 3.34 -18.44
C PHE A 63 -12.58 2.82 -17.06
N VAL A 64 -13.11 1.59 -16.99
CA VAL A 64 -13.57 0.96 -15.73
C VAL A 64 -12.42 0.78 -14.73
N THR A 65 -11.20 0.58 -15.24
CA THR A 65 -10.00 0.42 -14.39
C THR A 65 -9.18 1.71 -14.31
N LEU A 66 -9.07 2.46 -15.40
CA LEU A 66 -8.26 3.69 -15.45
C LEU A 66 -8.84 4.83 -14.60
N VAL A 67 -10.16 5.02 -14.60
CA VAL A 67 -10.78 6.10 -13.79
C VAL A 67 -10.53 5.89 -12.30
N PRO A 68 -10.85 4.73 -11.69
CA PRO A 68 -10.54 4.51 -10.29
C PRO A 68 -9.03 4.47 -10.03
N LEU A 69 -8.20 4.02 -10.99
CA LEU A 69 -6.75 4.05 -10.84
C LEU A 69 -6.23 5.49 -10.70
N CYS A 70 -6.66 6.40 -11.57
CA CYS A 70 -6.26 7.81 -11.52
C CYS A 70 -6.71 8.46 -10.22
N PHE A 71 -7.94 8.18 -9.78
CA PHE A 71 -8.46 8.68 -8.50
C PHE A 71 -7.64 8.16 -7.31
N MET A 72 -7.40 6.85 -7.25
CA MET A 72 -6.61 6.24 -6.18
C MET A 72 -5.18 6.77 -6.18
N CYS A 73 -4.53 6.87 -7.34
CA CYS A 73 -3.22 7.51 -7.44
C CYS A 73 -3.25 8.93 -6.87
N ALA A 74 -4.19 9.77 -7.30
CA ALA A 74 -4.27 11.15 -6.84
C ALA A 74 -4.42 11.24 -5.32
N VAL A 75 -5.34 10.47 -4.73
CA VAL A 75 -5.59 10.49 -3.28
C VAL A 75 -4.41 9.90 -2.51
N THR A 76 -3.89 8.75 -2.92
CA THR A 76 -2.83 8.03 -2.20
C THR A 76 -1.49 8.75 -2.25
N PHE A 77 -1.09 9.26 -3.41
CA PHE A 77 0.15 10.04 -3.51
C PHE A 77 0.04 11.38 -2.79
N SER A 78 -1.11 12.06 -2.86
CA SER A 78 -1.31 13.32 -2.11
C SER A 78 -1.30 13.08 -0.60
N ALA A 79 -2.01 12.05 -0.11
CA ALA A 79 -2.03 11.69 1.30
C ALA A 79 -0.65 11.22 1.78
N GLY A 80 0.05 10.41 0.97
CA GLY A 80 1.41 9.95 1.27
C GLY A 80 2.40 11.11 1.37
N TYR A 81 2.33 12.07 0.46
CA TYR A 81 3.16 13.28 0.51
C TYR A 81 2.90 14.08 1.78
N LEU A 82 1.63 14.34 2.12
CA LEU A 82 1.27 15.05 3.35
C LEU A 82 1.72 14.27 4.60
N LYS A 83 1.58 12.94 4.61
CA LYS A 83 1.96 12.12 5.77
C LYS A 83 3.46 12.12 6.03
N VAL A 84 4.28 12.25 4.99
CA VAL A 84 5.75 12.29 5.14
C VAL A 84 6.26 13.71 5.41
N PHE A 85 5.80 14.69 4.63
CA PHE A 85 6.42 16.02 4.56
C PHE A 85 5.60 17.15 5.16
N SER A 86 4.40 16.90 5.70
CA SER A 86 3.59 17.97 6.28
C SER A 86 4.32 18.66 7.44
N PRO A 87 4.33 20.00 7.49
CA PRO A 87 4.96 20.76 8.58
C PRO A 87 4.20 20.61 9.90
N ASP A 88 2.94 20.19 9.88
CA ASP A 88 2.16 19.95 11.10
C ASP A 88 2.65 18.64 11.78
N PRO A 89 3.17 18.69 13.02
CA PRO A 89 3.67 17.52 13.74
C PRO A 89 2.61 16.43 13.99
N ARG A 90 1.32 16.75 13.88
CA ARG A 90 0.23 15.79 14.00
C ARG A 90 0.00 14.98 12.73
N LEU A 91 0.40 15.53 11.58
CA LEU A 91 0.19 14.93 10.27
C LEU A 91 1.47 14.31 9.73
N GLY A 92 2.59 15.05 9.77
CA GLY A 92 3.87 14.66 9.20
C GLY A 92 4.71 13.79 10.13
N PHE A 93 5.23 12.67 9.62
CA PHE A 93 6.14 11.82 10.38
C PHE A 93 7.47 12.51 10.70
N LEU A 94 8.02 13.30 9.76
CA LEU A 94 9.30 13.99 9.96
C LEU A 94 9.18 15.16 10.95
N SER A 95 8.15 15.99 10.81
CA SER A 95 7.85 17.10 11.73
C SER A 95 7.45 16.60 13.12
N GLY A 96 6.69 15.51 13.17
CA GLY A 96 6.36 14.78 14.38
C GLY A 96 7.57 14.23 15.13
N ALA A 97 8.47 13.55 14.41
CA ALA A 97 9.72 13.07 14.98
C ALA A 97 10.58 14.21 15.53
N GLN A 98 10.68 15.33 14.81
CA GLN A 98 11.43 16.50 15.27
C GLN A 98 10.80 17.13 16.53
N SER A 99 9.48 17.21 16.60
CA SER A 99 8.76 17.66 17.79
C SER A 99 9.03 16.76 18.99
N LEU A 100 8.98 15.44 18.82
CA LEU A 100 9.29 14.47 19.87
C LEU A 100 10.75 14.57 20.36
N LEU A 101 11.71 14.79 19.44
CA LEU A 101 13.11 15.03 19.80
C LEU A 101 13.28 16.33 20.60
N SER A 102 12.59 17.40 20.19
CA SER A 102 12.65 18.68 20.91
C SER A 102 12.05 18.57 22.32
N GLN A 103 10.97 17.79 22.48
CA GLN A 103 10.38 17.49 23.79
C GLN A 103 11.30 16.62 24.64
N ALA A 104 11.94 15.61 24.04
CA ALA A 104 12.92 14.77 24.73
C ALA A 104 14.11 15.60 25.26
N ALA A 105 14.59 16.58 24.49
CA ALA A 105 15.68 17.47 24.90
C ALA A 105 15.27 18.46 26.01
N ALA A 106 13.99 18.80 26.12
CA ALA A 106 13.47 19.68 27.16
C ALA A 106 13.20 18.95 28.50
N VAL A 107 13.19 17.61 28.50
CA VAL A 107 12.93 16.80 29.69
C VAL A 107 14.26 16.46 30.38
N THR A 108 14.45 16.97 31.59
CA THR A 108 15.67 16.75 32.39
C THR A 108 15.78 15.33 32.94
N ASP A 109 14.66 14.60 33.03
CA ASP A 109 14.60 13.23 33.53
C ASP A 109 14.87 12.22 32.40
N PRO A 110 16.02 11.50 32.42
CA PRO A 110 16.40 10.58 31.34
C PRO A 110 15.40 9.43 31.17
N VAL A 111 14.67 9.03 32.22
CA VAL A 111 13.67 7.94 32.16
C VAL A 111 12.46 8.35 31.32
N LYS A 112 12.08 9.64 31.36
CA LYS A 112 10.97 10.19 30.60
C LYS A 112 11.38 10.67 29.20
N ALA A 113 12.65 11.03 29.00
CA ALA A 113 13.18 11.44 27.69
C ALA A 113 13.41 10.25 26.74
N ALA A 114 13.86 9.10 27.26
CA ALA A 114 14.13 7.90 26.48
C ALA A 114 12.95 7.40 25.60
N PRO A 115 11.70 7.28 26.12
CA PRO A 115 10.56 6.87 25.30
C PRO A 115 10.27 7.85 24.14
N LEU A 116 10.38 9.16 24.36
CA LEU A 116 10.14 10.19 23.34
C LEU A 116 11.16 10.09 22.20
N ALA A 117 12.44 9.91 22.54
CA ALA A 117 13.51 9.71 21.56
C ALA A 117 13.32 8.41 20.75
N ARG A 118 12.87 7.33 21.42
CA ARG A 118 12.52 6.07 20.74
C ARG A 118 11.38 6.27 19.75
N GLN A 119 10.31 6.94 20.17
CA GLN A 119 9.15 7.20 19.30
C GLN A 119 9.52 8.06 18.09
N ALA A 120 10.37 9.06 18.27
CA ALA A 120 10.89 9.85 17.16
C ALA A 120 11.64 9.00 16.11
N ASN A 121 12.44 8.03 16.57
CA ASN A 121 13.14 7.12 15.66
C ASN A 121 12.18 6.17 14.93
N ILE A 122 11.13 5.69 15.60
CA ILE A 122 10.08 4.88 14.97
C ILE A 122 9.40 5.68 13.86
N TRP A 123 9.02 6.94 14.12
CA TRP A 123 8.36 7.77 13.10
C TRP A 123 9.28 8.09 11.91
N ARG A 124 10.60 8.23 12.13
CA ARG A 124 11.58 8.36 11.04
C ARG A 124 11.68 7.09 10.21
N PHE A 125 11.64 5.93 10.85
CA PHE A 125 11.62 4.64 10.16
C PHE A 125 10.32 4.47 9.36
N ASP A 126 9.17 4.79 9.96
CA ASP A 126 7.87 4.76 9.28
C ASP A 126 7.83 5.71 8.08
N ALA A 127 8.42 6.90 8.19
CA ALA A 127 8.57 7.83 7.07
C ALA A 127 9.40 7.22 5.94
N PHE A 128 10.53 6.58 6.26
CA PHE A 128 11.37 5.90 5.28
C PHE A 128 10.61 4.77 4.58
N VAL A 129 9.92 3.92 5.34
CA VAL A 129 9.13 2.81 4.80
C VAL A 129 8.01 3.34 3.91
N ALA A 130 7.28 4.37 4.33
CA ALA A 130 6.22 4.99 3.53
C ALA A 130 6.75 5.55 2.20
N VAL A 131 7.87 6.28 2.22
CA VAL A 131 8.51 6.80 1.00
C VAL A 131 8.96 5.67 0.09
N PHE A 132 9.58 4.63 0.65
CA PHE A 132 10.02 3.46 -0.11
C PHE A 132 8.87 2.80 -0.86
N PHE A 133 7.75 2.54 -0.19
CA PHE A 133 6.57 1.95 -0.82
C PHE A 133 5.91 2.88 -1.85
N LEU A 134 5.83 4.18 -1.58
CA LEU A 134 5.31 5.17 -2.53
C LEU A 134 6.14 5.20 -3.82
N VAL A 135 7.48 5.20 -3.70
CA VAL A 135 8.38 5.17 -4.86
C VAL A 135 8.23 3.85 -5.62
N LEU A 136 8.19 2.72 -4.93
CA LEU A 136 8.02 1.40 -5.55
C LEU A 136 6.73 1.34 -6.38
N VAL A 137 5.60 1.78 -5.81
CA VAL A 137 4.32 1.78 -6.51
C VAL A 137 4.29 2.80 -7.64
N LEU A 138 4.92 3.96 -7.47
CA LEU A 138 5.08 4.93 -8.57
C LEU A 138 5.81 4.31 -9.75
N LEU A 139 6.89 3.56 -9.51
CA LEU A 139 7.62 2.83 -10.55
C LEU A 139 6.75 1.77 -11.23
N ILE A 140 5.91 1.04 -10.47
CA ILE A 140 4.95 0.07 -11.03
C ILE A 140 3.93 0.77 -11.92
N VAL A 141 3.36 1.90 -11.49
CA VAL A 141 2.38 2.67 -12.27
C VAL A 141 3.02 3.17 -13.56
N LEU A 142 4.21 3.76 -13.49
CA LEU A 142 4.95 4.25 -14.67
C LEU A 142 5.34 3.11 -15.61
N GLY A 143 5.82 2.00 -15.07
CA GLY A 143 6.14 0.79 -15.83
C GLY A 143 4.92 0.22 -16.54
N SER A 144 3.78 0.16 -15.85
CA SER A 144 2.50 -0.30 -16.39
C SER A 144 1.98 0.63 -17.48
N ALA A 145 1.99 1.94 -17.25
CA ALA A 145 1.61 2.94 -18.25
C ALA A 145 2.47 2.84 -19.52
N ARG A 146 3.80 2.65 -19.36
CA ARG A 146 4.70 2.41 -20.48
C ARG A 146 4.36 1.13 -21.23
N GLN A 147 4.03 0.04 -20.53
CA GLN A 147 3.59 -1.21 -21.18
C GLN A 147 2.28 -1.03 -21.95
N TRP A 148 1.30 -0.33 -21.38
CA TRP A 148 0.02 -0.06 -22.04
C TRP A 148 0.21 0.76 -23.31
N TRP A 149 1.06 1.79 -23.26
CA TRP A 149 1.42 2.58 -24.43
C TRP A 149 2.07 1.75 -25.53
N GLN A 150 3.00 0.86 -25.18
CA GLN A 150 3.66 -0.05 -26.13
C GLN A 150 2.69 -1.06 -26.76
N LEU A 151 1.72 -1.56 -25.99
CA LEU A 151 0.72 -2.52 -26.45
C LEU A 151 -0.30 -1.87 -27.38
N ILE A 152 -0.79 -0.68 -27.04
CA ILE A 152 -1.74 0.08 -27.86
C ILE A 152 -1.10 0.52 -29.18
N ARG A 153 0.20 0.87 -29.17
CA ARG A 153 0.95 1.22 -30.39
C ARG A 153 1.42 0.03 -31.22
N GLY A 154 1.08 -1.20 -30.85
CA GLY A 154 1.41 -2.41 -31.62
C GLY A 154 2.88 -2.85 -31.57
N THR A 155 3.71 -2.22 -30.73
CA THR A 155 5.16 -2.52 -30.63
C THR A 155 5.51 -3.79 -29.86
N LYS A 156 4.55 -4.43 -29.16
CA LYS A 156 4.72 -5.74 -28.52
C LYS A 156 3.62 -6.70 -28.96
N ARG A 157 4.00 -7.89 -29.45
CA ARG A 157 3.05 -9.00 -29.64
C ARG A 157 2.51 -9.45 -28.29
N VAL A 158 1.19 -9.50 -28.16
CA VAL A 158 0.49 -10.05 -27.00
C VAL A 158 0.71 -11.56 -27.02
N VAL A 159 1.60 -12.07 -26.17
CA VAL A 159 1.75 -13.51 -25.93
C VAL A 159 0.92 -13.86 -24.69
N LEU A 160 -0.26 -14.45 -24.90
CA LEU A 160 -1.10 -15.00 -23.84
C LEU A 160 -0.66 -16.44 -23.57
N HIS A 161 -0.39 -16.79 -22.31
CA HIS A 161 -0.18 -18.18 -21.87
C HIS A 161 -1.48 -18.69 -21.22
N GLU A 162 -2.62 -18.42 -21.84
CA GLU A 162 -3.88 -18.99 -21.39
C GLU A 162 -3.98 -20.42 -21.89
N SER A 163 -4.51 -21.33 -21.06
CA SER A 163 -4.87 -22.67 -21.50
C SER A 163 -5.91 -22.58 -22.62
N GLU A 164 -5.78 -23.44 -23.63
CA GLU A 164 -6.71 -23.48 -24.77
C GLU A 164 -8.17 -23.58 -24.26
N PHE A 165 -9.05 -22.76 -24.83
CA PHE A 165 -10.46 -22.77 -24.46
C PHE A 165 -11.07 -24.13 -24.80
N VAL A 166 -11.45 -24.90 -23.77
CA VAL A 166 -12.15 -26.18 -23.96
C VAL A 166 -13.66 -25.90 -23.88
N PRO A 167 -14.40 -25.93 -25.00
CA PRO A 167 -15.85 -25.81 -24.96
C PRO A 167 -16.44 -27.02 -24.23
N LEU A 168 -17.44 -26.78 -23.37
CA LEU A 168 -18.23 -27.86 -22.77
C LEU A 168 -18.96 -28.61 -23.89
N THR A 169 -18.80 -29.92 -23.92
CA THR A 169 -19.54 -30.78 -24.85
C THR A 169 -21.03 -30.80 -24.49
N PRO A 170 -21.94 -31.04 -25.45
CA PRO A 170 -23.38 -31.13 -25.18
C PRO A 170 -23.74 -32.13 -24.07
N ALA A 171 -22.94 -33.18 -23.90
CA ALA A 171 -23.10 -34.18 -22.84
C ALA A 171 -22.82 -33.61 -21.43
N GLN A 172 -21.89 -32.66 -21.31
CA GLN A 172 -21.56 -32.01 -20.03
C GLN A 172 -22.59 -30.94 -19.66
N LEU A 173 -23.19 -30.28 -20.66
CA LEU A 173 -24.30 -29.34 -20.45
C LEU A 173 -25.59 -30.05 -20.02
N ALA A 174 -25.80 -31.30 -20.45
CA ALA A 174 -26.96 -32.11 -20.05
C ALA A 174 -26.88 -32.69 -18.63
N GLN A 175 -25.72 -32.58 -17.96
CA GLN A 175 -25.48 -33.04 -16.59
C GLN A 175 -25.52 -31.92 -15.54
N LEU A 176 -25.77 -30.68 -15.97
CA LEU A 176 -25.99 -29.50 -15.14
C LEU A 176 -27.49 -29.20 -15.02
#